data_AF-A0AAJ0N232-F1
#
_entry.id   AF-A0AAJ0N232-F1
#
_cell.length_a   1.000
_cell.length_b   1.000
_cell.length_c   1.000
_cell.angle_alpha   90.00
_cell.angle_beta   90.00
_cell.angle_gamma   90.00
#
_symmetry.space_group_name_H-M   'P 1'
#
loop_
_entity.id
_entity.type
_entity.pdbx_description
1 polymer ?
#
loop_
_entity_poly.entity_id
_entity_poly.type
_entity_poly.pdbx_seq_one_letter_code
_entity_poly.pdbx_strand_id
1 'polypeptide(L)'
;ALHGAGMAATLKHFPGHGTVLEDTHVDHASDPRSLEQLQANDLVPFVAGIEAGADAVMMAHVVYPQVAPEPAGYSQRWIEQILR
;
A
#
# COMPACT_ATOMS: atom_id res chain seq x y z
N ALA A 1 -2.71 21.87 -5.95
CA ALA A 1 -2.92 20.67 -5.10
C ALA A 1 -4.40 20.29 -5.16
N LEU A 2 -4.74 18.99 -5.05
CA LEU A 2 -6.13 18.50 -5.14
C LEU A 2 -7.08 19.21 -4.17
N HIS A 3 -6.64 19.38 -2.92
CA HIS A 3 -7.42 20.11 -1.90
C HIS A 3 -7.71 21.57 -2.25
N GLY A 4 -6.79 22.25 -2.96
CA GLY A 4 -7.00 23.62 -3.43
C GLY A 4 -8.12 23.74 -4.47
N ALA A 5 -8.50 22.62 -5.09
CA ALA A 5 -9.66 22.51 -5.98
C ALA A 5 -10.88 21.87 -5.28
N GLY A 6 -10.85 21.71 -3.95
CA GLY A 6 -11.93 21.09 -3.17
C GLY A 6 -12.03 19.56 -3.32
N MET A 7 -10.99 18.89 -3.83
CA MET A 7 -10.97 17.44 -4.02
C MET A 7 -10.15 16.74 -2.94
N ALA A 8 -10.67 15.61 -2.44
CA ALA A 8 -9.92 14.70 -1.56
C ALA A 8 -8.81 13.96 -2.33
N ALA A 9 -7.76 13.57 -1.62
CA ALA A 9 -6.65 12.77 -2.14
C ALA A 9 -6.70 11.36 -1.56
N THR A 10 -6.52 10.35 -2.41
CA THR A 10 -6.42 8.94 -2.01
C THR A 10 -5.10 8.36 -2.47
N LEU A 11 -4.31 7.87 -1.52
CA LEU A 11 -3.09 7.11 -1.82
C LEU A 11 -3.46 5.70 -2.22
N LYS A 12 -2.85 5.17 -3.29
CA LYS A 12 -3.15 3.81 -3.76
C LYS A 12 -1.99 3.20 -4.56
N HIS A 13 -1.80 1.89 -4.55
CA HIS A 13 -2.41 0.90 -3.66
C HIS A 13 -1.40 0.51 -2.60
N PHE A 14 -1.71 0.72 -1.31
CA PHE A 14 -0.81 0.42 -0.19
C PHE A 14 -0.69 -1.10 0.04
N PRO A 15 0.50 -1.65 0.33
CA PRO A 15 1.79 -0.99 0.59
C PRO A 15 2.68 -0.77 -0.65
N GLY A 16 2.15 -0.99 -1.86
CA GLY A 16 2.86 -0.82 -3.12
C GLY A 16 2.46 -1.90 -4.12
N HIS A 17 1.97 -1.48 -5.30
CA HIS A 17 1.55 -2.39 -6.37
C HIS A 17 2.43 -2.26 -7.64
N GLY A 18 3.50 -1.47 -7.56
CA GLY A 18 4.31 -1.10 -8.73
C GLY A 18 5.30 -2.18 -9.21
N THR A 19 5.57 -3.19 -8.38
CA THR A 19 6.56 -4.25 -8.64
C THR A 19 5.93 -5.60 -8.97
N VAL A 20 4.62 -5.72 -8.77
CA VAL A 20 3.85 -6.92 -9.07
C VAL A 20 3.59 -6.95 -10.57
N LEU A 21 3.93 -8.07 -11.22
CA LEU A 21 3.77 -8.24 -12.67
C LEU A 21 2.41 -8.86 -13.01
N GLU A 22 1.80 -9.53 -12.05
CA GLU A 22 0.51 -10.20 -12.16
C GLU A 22 -0.65 -9.21 -12.18
N ASP A 23 -1.65 -9.51 -13.01
CA ASP A 23 -2.91 -8.79 -12.99
C ASP A 23 -3.80 -9.28 -11.84
N THR A 24 -3.85 -8.50 -10.76
CA THR A 24 -4.65 -8.79 -9.56
C THR A 24 -6.15 -8.94 -9.79
N HIS A 25 -6.68 -8.58 -10.98
CA HIS A 25 -8.09 -8.77 -11.29
C HIS A 25 -8.43 -10.23 -11.61
N VAL A 26 -7.45 -11.03 -12.04
CA VAL A 26 -7.67 -12.41 -12.50
C VAL A 26 -6.69 -13.41 -11.88
N ASP A 27 -5.60 -12.94 -11.28
CA ASP A 27 -4.54 -13.78 -10.73
C ASP A 27 -4.16 -13.39 -9.30
N HIS A 28 -3.52 -14.32 -8.59
CA HIS A 28 -3.02 -14.11 -7.24
C HIS A 28 -1.63 -13.46 -7.27
N ALA A 29 -1.57 -12.17 -6.93
CA ALA A 29 -0.31 -11.45 -6.81
C ALA A 29 0.39 -11.70 -5.47
N SER A 30 1.71 -11.90 -5.53
CA SER A 30 2.55 -12.08 -4.35
C SER A 30 3.88 -11.34 -4.51
N ASP A 31 4.20 -10.44 -3.58
CA ASP A 31 5.50 -9.77 -3.53
C ASP A 31 6.38 -10.41 -2.45
N PRO A 32 7.50 -11.07 -2.82
CA PRO A 32 8.32 -11.83 -1.88
C PRO A 32 9.31 -10.97 -1.11
N ARG A 33 9.35 -9.64 -1.28
CA ARG A 33 10.33 -8.75 -0.62
C ARG A 33 10.08 -8.64 0.89
N SER A 34 11.14 -8.30 1.63
CA SER A 34 11.05 -8.09 3.09
C SER A 34 10.40 -6.74 3.42
N LEU A 35 9.95 -6.57 4.66
CA LEU A 35 9.39 -5.30 5.12
C LEU A 35 10.41 -4.16 5.00
N GLU A 36 11.69 -4.42 5.28
CA GLU A 36 12.76 -3.41 5.18
C GLU A 36 12.94 -2.92 3.74
N GLN A 37 12.84 -3.82 2.76
CA GLN A 37 12.92 -3.44 1.34
C GLN A 37 11.72 -2.59 0.92
N LEU A 38 10.51 -2.92 1.41
CA LEU A 38 9.30 -2.14 1.16
C LEU A 38 9.37 -0.77 1.83
N GLN A 39 9.87 -0.70 3.06
CA GLN A 39 10.08 0.55 3.80
C GLN A 39 11.07 1.48 3.11
N ALA A 40 12.17 0.94 2.60
CA ALA A 40 13.21 1.72 1.93
C ALA A 40 12.77 2.27 0.56
N ASN A 41 11.75 1.69 -0.06
CA ASN A 41 11.36 2.01 -1.44
C ASN A 41 9.87 2.39 -1.54
N ASP A 42 8.99 1.40 -1.51
CA ASP A 42 7.57 1.53 -1.86
C ASP A 42 6.75 2.33 -0.84
N LEU A 43 7.12 2.29 0.45
CA LEU A 43 6.41 3.00 1.51
C LEU A 43 6.79 4.48 1.62
N VAL A 44 7.94 4.89 1.07
CA VAL A 44 8.41 6.30 1.08
C VAL A 44 7.34 7.28 0.56
N PRO A 45 6.71 7.06 -0.62
CA PRO A 45 5.66 7.95 -1.09
C PRO A 45 4.38 7.93 -0.23
N PHE A 46 4.08 6.82 0.47
CA PHE A 46 2.92 6.77 1.36
C PHE A 46 3.13 7.61 2.61
N VAL A 47 4.32 7.55 3.22
CA VAL A 47 4.70 8.42 4.34
C VAL A 47 4.55 9.89 3.94
N ALA A 48 5.18 10.28 2.83
CA ALA A 48 5.10 11.65 2.33
C ALA A 48 3.65 12.10 2.02
N GLY A 49 2.83 11.20 1.46
CA GLY A 49 1.42 11.48 1.15
C GLY A 49 0.55 11.64 2.38
N ILE A 50 0.79 10.84 3.43
CA ILE A 50 0.09 10.93 4.72
C ILE A 50 0.49 12.23 5.43
N GLU A 51 1.78 12.55 5.48
CA GLU A 51 2.28 13.82 6.04
C GLU A 51 1.74 15.04 5.29
N ALA A 52 1.51 14.91 3.97
CA ALA A 52 0.86 15.92 3.15
C ALA A 52 -0.67 16.02 3.33
N GLY A 53 -1.26 15.18 4.18
CA GLY A 53 -2.68 15.24 4.54
C GLY A 53 -3.62 14.50 3.60
N ALA A 54 -3.19 13.38 3.00
CA ALA A 54 -4.10 12.54 2.22
C ALA A 54 -5.32 12.06 3.05
N ASP A 55 -6.50 12.06 2.44
CA ASP A 55 -7.77 11.79 3.12
C ASP A 55 -8.06 10.29 3.25
N ALA A 56 -7.49 9.48 2.37
CA ALA A 56 -7.74 8.04 2.34
C ALA A 56 -6.54 7.25 1.79
N VAL A 57 -6.48 5.97 2.16
CA VAL A 57 -5.54 4.99 1.63
C VAL A 57 -6.32 3.79 1.12
N MET A 58 -6.07 3.42 -0.14
CA MET A 58 -6.64 2.23 -0.77
C MET A 58 -5.60 1.11 -0.73
N MET A 59 -6.03 -0.08 -0.30
CA MET A 59 -5.16 -1.23 -0.12
C MET A 59 -4.97 -2.03 -1.42
N ALA A 60 -3.82 -2.68 -1.56
CA ALA A 60 -3.51 -3.59 -2.66
C ALA A 60 -4.11 -4.99 -2.39
N HIS A 61 -4.53 -5.66 -3.46
CA HIS A 61 -4.90 -7.08 -3.43
C HIS A 61 -3.69 -7.96 -3.73
N VAL A 62 -2.65 -7.83 -2.89
CA VAL A 62 -1.34 -8.48 -3.03
C VAL A 62 -0.96 -9.11 -1.69
N VAL A 63 -0.45 -10.33 -1.71
CA VAL A 63 0.12 -10.98 -0.52
C VAL A 63 1.61 -10.63 -0.39
N TYR A 64 2.06 -10.38 0.83
CA TYR A 64 3.46 -10.09 1.13
C TYR A 64 3.96 -11.11 2.16
N PRO A 65 4.37 -12.33 1.72
CA PRO A 65 4.53 -13.47 2.62
C PRO A 65 5.55 -13.27 3.76
N GLN A 66 6.52 -12.38 3.58
CA GLN A 66 7.49 -12.03 4.64
C GLN A 66 6.92 -11.12 5.73
N VAL A 67 5.75 -10.51 5.48
CA VAL A 67 5.06 -9.61 6.41
C VAL A 67 3.81 -10.28 6.95
N ALA A 68 2.89 -10.70 6.09
CA ALA A 68 1.64 -11.34 6.48
C ALA A 68 1.18 -12.34 5.41
N PRO A 69 0.52 -13.45 5.82
CA PRO A 69 0.03 -14.45 4.89
C PRO A 69 -1.24 -14.02 4.13
N GLU A 70 -1.98 -13.03 4.62
CA GLU A 70 -3.17 -12.49 3.95
C GLU A 70 -2.82 -11.34 2.99
N PRO A 71 -3.66 -11.06 1.97
CA PRO A 71 -3.50 -9.86 1.15
C PRO A 71 -3.56 -8.60 2.00
N ALA A 72 -2.84 -7.54 1.59
CA ALA A 72 -2.70 -6.32 2.40
C ALA A 72 -4.04 -5.73 2.87
N GLY A 73 -5.06 -5.72 2.01
CA GLY A 73 -6.41 -5.24 2.35
C GLY A 73 -7.20 -6.05 3.38
N TYR A 74 -6.74 -7.27 3.70
CA TYR A 74 -7.37 -8.16 4.68
C TYR A 74 -6.47 -8.48 5.88
N SER A 75 -5.27 -7.90 5.92
CA SER A 75 -4.28 -8.19 6.96
C SER A 75 -4.31 -7.17 8.08
N GLN A 76 -4.61 -7.62 9.30
CA GLN A 76 -4.54 -6.78 10.50
C GLN A 76 -3.13 -6.21 10.71
N ARG A 77 -2.08 -6.95 10.34
CA ARG A 77 -0.70 -6.47 10.44
C ARG A 77 -0.46 -5.28 9.52
N TRP A 78 -0.92 -5.33 8.27
CA TRP A 78 -0.78 -4.21 7.34
C TRP A 78 -1.61 -3.00 7.77
N ILE A 79 -2.85 -3.21 8.19
CA ILE A 79 -3.79 -2.12 8.48
C ILE A 79 -3.51 -1.47 9.84
N GLU A 80 -3.44 -2.27 10.90
CA GLU A 80 -3.46 -1.75 12.29
C GLU A 80 -2.07 -1.61 12.91
N GLN A 81 -1.04 -2.26 12.36
CA GLN A 81 0.31 -2.23 12.95
C GLN A 81 1.34 -1.47 12.11
N ILE A 82 1.11 -1.33 10.79
CA ILE A 82 2.05 -0.69 9.87
C ILE A 82 1.50 0.63 9.32
N LEU A 83 0.23 0.67 8.89
CA LEU A 83 -0.36 1.87 8.29
C LEU A 83 -0.84 2.92 9.32
N ARG A 84 -1.44 2.47 10.43
CA ARG A 84 -1.97 3.33 11.50
C ARG A 84 -0.92 3.61 12.56
#